data_AF-A0A0F9P067-F1
#
_entry.id   AF-A0A0F9P067-F1
#
_cell.length_a   1.000
_cell.length_b   1.000
_cell.length_c   1.000
_cell.angle_alpha   90.00
_cell.angle_beta   90.00
_cell.angle_gamma   90.00
#
_symmetry.space_group_name_H-M   'P 1'
#
loop_
_entity.id
_entity.type
_entity.pdbx_description
1 polymer ?
#
loop_
_entity_poly.entity_id
_entity_poly.type
_entity_poly.pdbx_seq_one_letter_code
_entity_poly.pdbx_strand_id
1 'polypeptide(L)'
;MISRGLAKAPLESADALGTEDAIKIVRLRSLSDQPVLFEEIYVPVGRFAGFEKLPEVAFGPLLYPVYFERYGILVKRAIDEVSFGQASEAIAKRLRIPINAPSAQSS
;
A
#
# COMPACT_ATOMS: atom_id res chain seq x y z
N MET A 1 8.61 -5.67 1.77
CA MET A 1 7.74 -5.23 0.65
C MET A 1 7.49 -6.45 -0.22
N ILE A 2 6.31 -6.64 -0.83
CA ILE A 2 6.02 -7.80 -1.68
C ILE A 2 6.27 -7.48 -3.15
N SER A 3 5.70 -6.37 -3.64
CA SER A 3 5.88 -5.95 -5.02
C SER A 3 5.64 -4.45 -5.17
N ARG A 4 6.17 -3.87 -6.26
CA ARG A 4 5.86 -2.54 -6.74
C ARG A 4 5.91 -2.50 -8.26
N GLY A 5 5.03 -1.74 -8.90
CA GLY A 5 4.98 -1.64 -10.36
C GLY A 5 3.97 -0.61 -10.85
N LEU A 6 4.15 -0.19 -12.11
CA LEU A 6 3.17 0.66 -12.80
C LEU A 6 1.82 -0.08 -12.89
N ALA A 7 0.74 0.64 -12.64
CA ALA A 7 -0.62 0.11 -12.68
C ALA A 7 -1.63 1.24 -12.94
N LYS A 8 -2.87 0.85 -13.24
CA LYS A 8 -4.00 1.76 -13.16
C LYS A 8 -4.59 1.72 -11.75
N ALA A 9 -4.76 2.89 -11.14
CA ALA A 9 -5.43 3.01 -9.86
C ALA A 9 -6.94 2.67 -10.01
N PRO A 10 -7.55 1.98 -9.04
CA PRO A 10 -9.01 1.86 -8.94
C PRO A 10 -9.66 3.24 -8.90
N LEU A 11 -10.93 3.34 -9.31
CA LEU A 11 -11.66 4.62 -9.44
C LEU A 11 -11.51 5.53 -8.21
N GLU A 12 -11.79 5.01 -7.02
CA GLU A 12 -11.68 5.75 -5.75
C GLU A 12 -10.27 6.32 -5.52
N SER A 13 -9.24 5.50 -5.74
CA SER A 13 -7.86 5.94 -5.63
C SER A 13 -7.50 6.94 -6.74
N ALA A 14 -7.98 6.74 -7.97
CA ALA A 14 -7.72 7.63 -9.09
C ALA A 14 -8.34 9.02 -8.86
N ASP A 15 -9.56 9.07 -8.31
CA ASP A 15 -10.25 10.31 -7.93
C ASP A 15 -9.47 11.07 -6.86
N ALA A 16 -8.99 10.37 -5.82
CA ALA A 16 -8.17 10.96 -4.77
C ALA A 16 -6.80 11.44 -5.26
N LEU A 17 -6.20 10.72 -6.22
CA LEU A 17 -4.90 11.03 -6.80
C LEU A 17 -4.96 12.07 -7.93
N GLY A 18 -6.13 12.29 -8.53
CA GLY A 18 -6.32 13.11 -9.73
C GLY A 18 -5.76 12.46 -11.01
N THR A 19 -5.47 11.17 -10.99
CA THR A 19 -4.96 10.40 -12.14
C THR A 19 -5.12 8.90 -11.91
N GLU A 20 -5.38 8.15 -12.98
CA GLU A 20 -5.34 6.69 -12.96
C GLU A 20 -3.90 6.14 -13.08
N ASP A 21 -2.93 6.94 -13.52
CA ASP A 21 -1.54 6.48 -13.69
C ASP A 21 -0.82 6.45 -12.34
N ALA A 22 -0.71 5.23 -11.79
CA ALA A 22 -0.18 5.02 -10.46
C ALA A 22 0.91 3.95 -10.43
N ILE A 23 1.65 3.96 -9.33
CA ILE A 23 2.53 2.88 -8.93
C ILE A 23 1.80 2.14 -7.81
N LYS A 24 1.44 0.89 -8.07
CA LYS A 24 0.86 0.00 -7.06
C LYS A 24 1.99 -0.57 -6.23
N ILE A 25 1.88 -0.45 -4.92
CA ILE A 25 2.81 -0.98 -3.93
C ILE A 25 2.03 -1.97 -3.08
N VAL A 26 2.53 -3.20 -3.00
CA VAL A 26 1.93 -4.28 -2.20
C VAL A 26 2.86 -4.63 -1.05
N ARG A 27 2.33 -4.65 0.17
CA ARG A 27 3.10 -4.96 1.37
C ARG A 27 2.35 -5.95 2.24
N LEU A 28 3.13 -6.75 2.97
CA LEU A 28 2.65 -7.59 4.06
C LEU A 28 3.54 -7.26 5.25
N ARG A 29 2.91 -6.83 6.34
CA ARG A 29 3.60 -6.53 7.60
C ARG A 29 3.36 -7.68 8.56
N SER A 30 4.43 -8.10 9.19
CA SER A 30 4.40 -9.15 10.20
C SER A 30 4.77 -8.60 11.57
N LEU A 31 4.16 -9.19 12.60
CA LEU A 31 4.55 -9.02 14.00
C LEU A 31 4.94 -10.41 14.52
N SER A 32 6.15 -10.56 15.05
CA SER A 32 6.67 -11.86 15.51
C SER A 32 6.47 -12.97 14.46
N ASP A 33 6.88 -12.69 13.21
CA ASP A 33 6.74 -13.56 12.03
C ASP A 33 5.30 -13.93 11.61
N GLN A 34 4.29 -13.41 12.29
CA GLN A 34 2.88 -13.58 11.92
C GLN A 34 2.42 -12.42 11.03
N PRO A 35 1.89 -12.68 9.83
CA PRO A 35 1.34 -11.63 8.97
C PRO A 35 0.07 -11.05 9.59
N VAL A 36 0.08 -9.74 9.83
CA VAL A 36 -1.03 -9.04 10.52
C VAL A 36 -1.68 -7.96 9.67
N LEU A 37 -0.98 -7.46 8.65
CA LEU A 37 -1.51 -6.41 7.80
C LEU A 37 -1.08 -6.62 6.36
N PHE A 38 -2.06 -6.60 5.46
CA PHE A 38 -1.85 -6.60 4.03
C PHE A 38 -2.24 -5.22 3.49
N GLU A 39 -1.34 -4.56 2.78
CA GLU A 39 -1.52 -3.19 2.28
C GLU A 39 -1.44 -3.18 0.76
N GLU A 40 -2.40 -2.53 0.11
CA GLU A 40 -2.31 -2.09 -1.28
C GLU A 40 -2.32 -0.56 -1.31
N ILE A 41 -1.25 0.03 -1.83
CA ILE A 41 -1.05 1.47 -1.81
C ILE A 41 -0.82 1.94 -3.24
N TYR A 42 -1.43 3.06 -3.60
CA TYR A 42 -1.27 3.69 -4.91
C TYR A 42 -0.64 5.08 -4.74
N VAL A 43 0.42 5.35 -5.52
CA VAL A 43 1.05 6.69 -5.59
C VAL A 43 1.11 7.16 -7.04
N PRO A 44 0.94 8.47 -7.33
CA PRO A 44 0.82 8.96 -8.71
C PRO A 44 2.18 8.96 -9.41
N VAL A 45 2.25 8.37 -10.62
CA VAL A 45 3.50 8.22 -11.40
C VAL A 45 4.18 9.57 -11.60
N GLY A 46 3.42 10.62 -11.91
CA GLY A 46 3.96 11.95 -12.17
C GLY A 46 4.75 12.57 -11.01
N ARG A 47 4.45 12.21 -9.75
CA ARG A 47 5.18 12.69 -8.57
C ARG A 47 6.26 11.71 -8.09
N PHE A 48 6.09 10.43 -8.38
CA PHE A 48 6.93 9.33 -7.92
C PHE A 48 7.66 8.63 -9.05
N ALA A 49 8.06 9.37 -10.09
CA ALA A 49 8.66 8.81 -11.29
C ALA A 49 9.87 7.91 -10.93
N GLY A 50 9.85 6.67 -11.41
CA GLY A 50 10.91 5.68 -11.19
C GLY A 50 10.90 5.01 -9.81
N PHE A 51 9.88 5.23 -8.98
CA PHE A 51 9.76 4.55 -7.68
C PHE A 51 9.74 3.04 -7.79
N GLU A 52 9.10 2.50 -8.84
CA GLU A 52 9.07 1.07 -9.13
C GLU A 52 10.47 0.48 -9.35
N LYS A 53 11.43 1.30 -9.80
CA LYS A 53 12.80 0.91 -10.13
C LYS A 53 13.81 1.15 -9.01
N LEU A 54 13.41 1.77 -7.89
CA LEU A 54 14.30 1.94 -6.74
C LEU A 54 14.81 0.57 -6.27
N PRO A 55 16.04 0.45 -5.76
CA PRO A 55 16.53 -0.82 -5.23
C PRO A 55 15.81 -1.16 -3.92
N GLU A 56 15.64 -2.45 -3.60
CA GLU A 56 14.93 -2.87 -2.38
C GLU A 56 15.54 -2.30 -1.09
N VAL A 57 16.86 -2.16 -1.05
CA VAL A 57 17.61 -1.56 0.07
C VAL A 57 17.27 -0.09 0.33
N ALA A 58 16.63 0.60 -0.62
CA ALA A 58 16.14 1.95 -0.42
C ALA A 58 14.88 2.00 0.47
N PHE A 59 14.26 0.85 0.75
CA PHE A 59 13.03 0.76 1.52
C PHE A 59 13.31 0.25 2.93
N GLY A 60 13.02 1.10 3.90
CA GLY A 60 12.96 0.73 5.31
C GLY A 60 11.58 0.18 5.71
N PRO A 61 11.29 0.12 7.02
CA PRO A 61 9.99 -0.29 7.54
C PRO A 61 8.85 0.69 7.18
N LEU A 62 9.18 1.93 6.83
CA LEU A 62 8.24 3.01 6.52
C LEU A 62 8.51 3.56 5.11
N LEU A 63 7.44 3.93 4.39
CA LEU A 63 7.55 4.52 3.05
C LEU A 63 7.78 6.04 3.09
N TYR A 64 7.30 6.73 4.14
CA TYR A 64 7.36 8.20 4.21
C TYR A 64 8.77 8.78 4.19
N PRO A 65 9.78 8.17 4.86
CA PRO A 65 11.16 8.62 4.71
C PRO A 65 11.63 8.56 3.25
N VAL A 66 11.26 7.49 2.52
CA VAL A 66 11.59 7.35 1.09
C VAL A 66 10.93 8.45 0.26
N TYR A 67 9.67 8.78 0.54
CA TYR A 67 8.95 9.85 -0.17
C TYR A 67 9.65 11.20 0.01
N PHE A 68 10.10 11.50 1.21
CA PHE A 68 10.80 12.75 1.51
C PHE A 68 12.20 12.76 0.91
N GLU A 69 13.01 11.74 1.18
CA GLU A 69 14.43 11.71 0.80
C GLU A 69 14.66 11.56 -0.71
N ARG A 70 13.77 10.88 -1.43
CA ARG A 70 13.92 10.61 -2.87
C ARG A 70 13.10 11.53 -3.77
N TYR A 71 11.99 12.06 -3.28
CA TYR A 71 11.05 12.85 -4.07
C TYR A 71 10.76 14.24 -3.50
N GLY A 72 11.30 14.58 -2.32
CA GLY A 72 10.98 15.84 -1.63
C GLY A 72 9.53 15.93 -1.16
N ILE A 73 8.81 14.80 -1.09
CA ILE A 73 7.38 14.77 -0.75
C ILE A 73 7.24 14.55 0.75
N LEU A 74 6.83 15.62 1.44
CA LEU A 74 6.47 15.57 2.85
C LEU A 74 4.97 15.28 3.01
N VAL A 75 4.64 14.12 3.60
CA VAL A 75 3.26 13.77 3.96
C VAL A 75 2.87 14.54 5.23
N LYS A 76 2.02 15.55 5.09
CA LYS A 76 1.55 16.39 6.23
C LYS A 76 0.26 15.89 6.86
N ARG A 77 -0.55 15.14 6.10
CA ARG A 77 -1.85 14.62 6.51
C ARG A 77 -2.14 13.32 5.77
N ALA A 78 -2.67 12.34 6.50
CA ALA A 78 -3.34 11.18 5.95
C ALA A 78 -4.80 11.21 6.45
N ILE A 79 -5.73 10.77 5.60
CA ILE A 79 -7.11 10.50 5.99
C ILE A 79 -7.24 8.98 5.82
N ASP A 80 -7.66 8.30 6.87
CA ASP A 80 -7.91 6.86 6.85
C ASP A 80 -9.40 6.63 7.07
N GLU A 81 -10.06 5.90 6.17
CA GLU A 81 -11.43 5.45 6.36
C GLU A 81 -11.42 3.97 6.75
N VAL A 82 -11.86 3.65 7.97
CA VAL A 82 -11.83 2.26 8.50
C VAL A 82 -13.21 1.65 8.46
N SER A 83 -13.33 0.52 7.77
CA SER A 83 -14.51 -0.34 7.75
C SER A 83 -14.22 -1.69 8.39
N PHE A 84 -15.25 -2.33 8.93
CA PHE A 84 -15.18 -3.69 9.51
C PHE A 84 -15.97 -4.66 8.64
N GLY A 85 -15.40 -5.84 8.42
CA GLY A 85 -16.01 -6.87 7.60
C GLY A 85 -15.37 -8.23 7.81
N GLN A 86 -15.51 -9.08 6.82
CA GLN A 86 -14.93 -10.42 6.80
C GLN A 86 -13.82 -10.48 5.75
N ALA A 87 -12.70 -11.13 6.10
CA ALA A 87 -11.59 -11.30 5.18
C ALA A 87 -12.02 -12.16 3.98
N SER A 88 -11.86 -11.61 2.77
CA SER A 88 -12.02 -12.38 1.54
C SER A 88 -11.03 -13.55 1.49
N GLU A 89 -11.31 -14.58 0.69
CA GLU A 89 -10.43 -15.76 0.58
C GLU A 89 -8.97 -15.37 0.24
N ALA A 90 -8.79 -14.40 -0.65
CA ALA A 90 -7.48 -13.91 -1.04
C ALA A 90 -6.73 -13.23 0.13
N ILE A 91 -7.42 -12.43 0.93
CA ILE A 91 -6.86 -11.74 2.10
C ILE A 91 -6.59 -12.74 3.23
N ALA A 92 -7.54 -13.63 3.50
CA ALA A 92 -7.41 -14.69 4.49
C ALA A 92 -6.18 -15.57 4.22
N LYS A 93 -5.97 -15.96 2.96
CA LYS A 93 -4.78 -16.72 2.53
C LYS A 93 -3.48 -15.95 2.74
N ARG A 94 -3.44 -14.65 2.44
CA ARG A 94 -2.25 -13.80 2.63
C ARG A 94 -1.92 -13.57 4.11
N LEU A 95 -2.95 -13.42 4.94
CA LEU A 95 -2.84 -13.22 6.38
C LEU A 95 -2.76 -14.53 7.18
N ARG A 96 -2.88 -15.70 6.54
CA ARG A 96 -2.87 -17.02 7.19
C ARG A 96 -3.94 -17.14 8.29
N ILE A 97 -5.10 -16.52 8.07
CA ILE A 97 -6.27 -16.58 8.96
C ILE A 97 -7.39 -17.39 8.30
N PRO A 98 -8.40 -17.87 9.06
CA PRO A 98 -9.58 -18.51 8.49
C PRO A 98 -10.30 -17.61 7.48
N ILE A 99 -10.89 -18.21 6.45
CA ILE A 99 -11.81 -17.51 5.54
C ILE A 99 -12.97 -16.95 6.39
N ASN A 100 -13.42 -15.74 6.07
CA ASN A 100 -14.48 -15.02 6.80
C ASN A 100 -14.13 -14.62 8.23
N ALA A 101 -12.86 -14.69 8.63
CA ALA A 101 -12.41 -14.12 9.90
C ALA A 101 -12.71 -12.61 9.95
N PRO A 102 -13.14 -12.07 11.10
CA PRO A 102 -13.34 -10.63 11.27
C PRO A 102 -12.07 -9.85 10.91
N SER A 103 -12.22 -8.82 10.08
CA SER A 103 -11.11 -7.97 9.62
C SER A 103 -11.53 -6.50 9.58
N ALA A 104 -10.59 -5.60 9.84
CA ALA A 104 -10.71 -4.19 9.53
C ALA A 104 -10.00 -3.90 8.20
N GLN A 105 -10.59 -3.04 7.38
CA GLN A 105 -10.00 -2.54 6.14
C GLN A 105 -9.95 -1.02 6.20
N SER A 106 -8.80 -0.45 5.85
CA SER A 106 -8.66 0.98 5.59
C SER A 106 -8.68 1.23 4.09
N SER A 107 -9.48 2.18 3.62
CA SER A 107 -9.38 2.78 2.28
C SER A 107 -8.69 4.14 2.32
#